data_AF-A0A1H1CPE5-F1
#
_entry.id   AF-A0A1H1CPE5-F1
#
_cell.length_a   1.000
_cell.length_b   1.000
_cell.length_c   1.000
_cell.angle_alpha   90.00
_cell.angle_beta   90.00
_cell.angle_gamma   90.00
#
_symmetry.space_group_name_H-M   'P 1'
#
loop_
_entity.id
_entity.type
_entity.pdbx_description
1 polymer ?
#
loop_
_entity_poly.entity_id
_entity_poly.type
_entity_poly.pdbx_seq_one_letter_code
_entity_poly.pdbx_strand_id
1 'polypeptide(L)'
;MSSARGRSPVAGWIVWSVRGTVTAHLVSVLAQAVLAGLFVTGDVDLLRMHSMNAGVASTLVTLQFVAAILLWRPGRGAVWPLWASLVLVMLEGIQHTTGFSRDLGLHFPLGMLIFGFSSAMAVWAWGRIERRADGPAGGVDAVRAVDGPAGANPSESPVSPAPAEENRARTASAEEGPVDAAGTGVSPARGGSRS
;
A
#
# COMPACT_ATOMS: atom_id res chain seq x y z
N MET A 1 26.19 -17.33 12.88
CA MET A 1 25.34 -16.39 13.66
C MET A 1 25.13 -15.13 12.83
N SER A 2 24.08 -15.09 12.00
CA SER A 2 23.71 -13.89 11.24
C SER A 2 22.73 -13.07 12.06
N SER A 3 23.21 -11.98 12.65
CA SER A 3 22.37 -11.02 13.38
C SER A 3 21.43 -10.34 12.39
N ALA A 4 20.17 -10.76 12.38
CA ALA A 4 19.08 -10.05 11.74
C ALA A 4 18.92 -8.70 12.46
N ARG A 5 19.60 -7.65 11.97
CA ARG A 5 19.39 -6.29 12.45
C ARG A 5 17.99 -5.85 12.05
N GLY A 6 17.04 -5.94 12.99
CA GLY A 6 15.75 -5.30 12.88
C GLY A 6 15.95 -3.82 12.59
N ARG A 7 15.39 -3.31 11.47
CA ARG A 7 15.42 -1.88 11.18
C ARG A 7 14.62 -1.16 12.27
N SER A 8 15.21 -0.14 12.89
CA SER A 8 14.49 0.71 13.83
C SER A 8 13.25 1.32 13.15
N PRO A 9 12.08 1.32 13.81
CA PRO A 9 10.88 1.99 13.30
C PRO A 9 11.18 3.45 12.97
N VAL A 10 10.64 3.96 11.86
CA VAL A 10 10.73 5.39 11.52
C VAL A 10 10.05 6.19 12.63
N ALA A 11 10.65 7.28 13.09
CA ALA A 11 10.06 8.09 14.15
C ALA A 11 8.67 8.60 13.71
N GLY A 12 7.65 8.38 14.54
CA GLY A 12 6.25 8.65 14.18
C GLY A 12 5.99 10.10 13.80
N TRP A 13 6.70 11.05 14.41
CA TRP A 13 6.58 12.47 14.07
C TRP A 13 6.98 12.77 12.61
N ILE A 14 7.97 12.07 12.05
CA ILE A 14 8.40 12.25 10.64
C ILE A 14 7.28 11.81 9.70
N VAL A 15 6.65 10.67 10.01
CA VAL A 15 5.51 10.15 9.24
C VAL A 15 4.33 11.14 9.31
N TRP A 16 4.01 11.64 10.50
CA TRP A 16 2.96 12.63 10.69
C TRP A 16 3.25 13.95 9.99
N SER A 17 4.51 14.41 9.94
CA SER A 17 4.89 15.60 9.17
C SER A 17 4.64 15.41 7.67
N VAL A 18 4.98 14.25 7.10
CA VAL A 18 4.67 13.95 5.70
C VAL A 18 3.17 13.93 5.47
N ARG A 19 2.40 13.22 6.32
CA ARG A 19 0.94 13.14 6.21
C ARG A 19 0.25 14.49 6.31
N GLY A 20 0.65 15.30 7.28
CA GLY A 20 0.11 16.64 7.49
C GLY A 20 0.37 17.54 6.28
N THR A 21 1.62 17.59 5.81
CA THR A 21 2.01 18.44 4.68
C THR A 21 1.34 18.03 3.36
N VAL A 22 1.34 16.74 2.99
CA VAL A 22 0.66 16.29 1.75
C VAL A 22 -0.84 16.53 1.77
N THR A 23 -1.47 16.38 2.93
CA THR A 23 -2.92 16.58 3.07
C THR A 23 -3.27 18.06 3.02
N ALA A 24 -2.55 18.89 3.77
CA ALA A 24 -2.74 20.34 3.76
C ALA A 24 -2.49 20.91 2.35
N HIS A 25 -1.45 20.43 1.67
CA HIS A 25 -1.15 20.82 0.29
C HIS A 25 -2.29 20.48 -0.66
N LEU A 26 -2.78 19.23 -0.64
CA LEU A 26 -3.90 18.81 -1.47
C LEU A 26 -5.17 19.63 -1.20
N VAL A 27 -5.47 19.93 0.06
CA VAL A 27 -6.61 20.79 0.44
C VAL A 27 -6.43 22.21 -0.12
N SER A 28 -5.23 22.77 -0.03
CA SER A 28 -4.94 24.10 -0.59
C SER A 28 -5.05 24.12 -2.13
N VAL A 29 -4.63 23.05 -2.81
CA VAL A 29 -4.80 22.91 -4.27
C VAL A 29 -6.29 22.84 -4.65
N LEU A 30 -7.10 22.08 -3.91
CA LEU A 30 -8.56 22.03 -4.10
C LEU A 30 -9.21 23.39 -3.85
N ALA A 31 -8.82 24.09 -2.78
CA ALA A 31 -9.27 25.44 -2.51
C ALA A 31 -8.91 26.40 -3.66
N GLN A 32 -7.71 26.26 -4.24
CA GLN A 32 -7.27 27.06 -5.38
C GLN A 32 -8.19 26.89 -6.60
N ALA A 33 -8.62 25.64 -6.87
CA ALA A 33 -9.54 25.33 -7.95
C ALA A 33 -10.93 25.92 -7.71
N VAL A 34 -11.45 25.85 -6.47
CA VAL A 34 -12.72 26.48 -6.08
C VAL A 34 -12.65 27.99 -6.25
N LEU A 35 -11.60 28.65 -5.74
CA LEU A 35 -11.43 30.10 -5.85
C LEU A 35 -11.30 30.55 -7.32
N ALA A 36 -10.56 29.81 -8.14
CA ALA A 36 -10.44 30.07 -9.58
C ALA A 36 -11.78 29.90 -10.32
N GLY A 37 -12.52 28.83 -10.01
CA GLY A 37 -13.82 28.56 -10.62
C GLY A 37 -14.87 29.60 -10.22
N LEU A 38 -14.90 30.00 -8.96
CA LEU A 38 -15.83 31.02 -8.48
C LEU A 38 -15.48 32.42 -9.00
N PHE A 39 -14.20 32.74 -9.25
CA PHE A 39 -13.80 34.01 -9.89
C PHE A 39 -14.48 34.22 -11.26
N VAL A 40 -14.91 33.17 -11.96
CA VAL A 40 -15.67 33.28 -13.22
C VAL A 40 -16.98 34.06 -13.06
N THR A 41 -17.50 34.18 -11.83
CA THR A 41 -18.67 35.02 -11.51
C THR A 41 -18.39 36.53 -11.60
N GLY A 42 -17.12 36.93 -11.77
CA GLY A 42 -16.69 38.32 -11.90
C GLY A 42 -16.22 38.96 -10.59
N ASP A 43 -16.23 38.23 -9.48
CA ASP A 43 -15.79 38.73 -8.17
C ASP A 43 -14.26 38.77 -8.05
N VAL A 44 -13.69 39.98 -8.15
CA VAL A 44 -12.25 40.23 -8.09
C VAL A 44 -11.62 39.91 -6.74
N ASP A 45 -12.39 39.88 -5.65
CA ASP A 45 -11.87 39.49 -4.34
C ASP A 45 -11.49 38.00 -4.34
N LEU A 46 -12.21 37.16 -5.09
CA LEU A 46 -11.88 35.75 -5.25
C LEU A 46 -10.56 35.55 -6.01
N LEU A 47 -10.24 36.42 -6.97
CA LEU A 47 -8.93 36.40 -7.64
C LEU A 47 -7.80 36.76 -6.67
N ARG A 48 -8.03 37.75 -5.79
CA ARG A 48 -7.07 38.10 -4.73
C ARG A 48 -6.87 36.93 -3.76
N MET A 49 -7.96 36.28 -3.34
CA MET A 49 -7.90 35.10 -2.47
C MET A 49 -7.20 33.93 -3.17
N HIS A 50 -7.43 33.71 -4.46
CA HIS A 50 -6.71 32.72 -5.26
C HIS A 50 -5.19 32.98 -5.25
N SER A 51 -4.77 34.24 -5.44
CA SER A 51 -3.37 34.64 -5.36
C SER A 51 -2.75 34.41 -3.97
N MET A 52 -3.48 34.75 -2.90
CA MET A 52 -3.04 34.48 -1.52
C MET A 52 -2.92 32.99 -1.25
N ASN A 53 -3.89 32.18 -1.69
CA ASN A 53 -3.84 30.73 -1.56
C ASN A 53 -2.66 30.13 -2.33
N ALA A 54 -2.29 30.68 -3.49
CA ALA A 54 -1.12 30.21 -4.22
C ALA A 54 0.17 30.34 -3.39
N GLY A 55 0.32 31.41 -2.60
CA GLY A 55 1.41 31.54 -1.63
C GLY A 55 1.37 30.48 -0.51
N VAL A 56 0.16 30.13 -0.04
CA VAL A 56 -0.05 29.06 0.96
C VAL A 56 0.31 27.69 0.37
N ALA A 57 -0.17 27.36 -0.83
CA ALA A 57 0.15 26.13 -1.54
C ALA A 57 1.66 25.97 -1.75
N SER A 58 2.32 27.04 -2.23
CA SER A 58 3.77 27.07 -2.45
C SER A 58 4.57 26.84 -1.16
N THR A 59 4.10 27.42 -0.05
CA THR A 59 4.70 27.19 1.27
C THR A 59 4.52 25.74 1.71
N LEU A 60 3.31 25.19 1.55
CA LEU A 60 2.98 23.81 1.95
C LEU A 60 3.77 22.77 1.16
N VAL A 61 3.93 22.94 -0.16
CA VAL A 61 4.73 22.02 -0.99
C VAL A 61 6.22 22.09 -0.63
N THR A 62 6.71 23.27 -0.25
CA THR A 62 8.08 23.44 0.25
C THR A 62 8.27 22.72 1.58
N LEU A 63 7.31 22.84 2.51
CA LEU A 63 7.33 22.09 3.77
C LEU A 63 7.21 20.58 3.54
N GLN A 64 6.42 20.15 2.55
CA GLN A 64 6.33 18.76 2.13
C GLN A 64 7.69 18.24 1.62
N PHE A 65 8.39 19.02 0.82
CA PHE A 65 9.74 18.68 0.36
C PHE A 65 10.72 18.53 1.54
N VAL A 66 10.68 19.43 2.52
CA VAL A 66 11.49 19.31 3.76
C VAL A 66 11.11 18.06 4.56
N ALA A 67 9.82 17.77 4.72
CA ALA A 67 9.35 16.56 5.39
C ALA A 67 9.83 15.28 4.66
N ALA A 68 9.88 15.30 3.32
CA ALA A 68 10.40 14.20 2.52
C ALA A 68 11.92 14.01 2.69
N ILE A 69 12.70 15.09 2.89
CA ILE A 69 14.12 15.01 3.25
C ILE A 69 14.29 14.34 4.61
N LEU A 70 13.46 14.70 5.60
CA LEU A 70 13.46 14.08 6.92
C LEU A 70 13.08 12.59 6.85
N LEU A 71 12.13 12.23 5.99
CA LEU A 71 11.80 10.83 5.76
C LEU A 71 12.99 10.06 5.18
N TRP A 72 13.71 10.64 4.22
CA TRP A 72 14.82 9.97 3.55
C TRP A 72 16.08 9.85 4.42
N ARG A 73 16.60 10.95 4.97
CA ARG A 73 17.89 10.95 5.69
C ARG A 73 17.79 10.38 7.11
N PRO A 74 17.12 11.05 8.07
CA PRO A 74 17.01 10.52 9.43
C PRO A 74 16.01 9.35 9.52
N GLY A 75 14.91 9.38 8.76
CA GLY A 75 13.91 8.31 8.77
C GLY A 75 14.34 7.04 8.03
N ARG A 76 15.40 7.09 7.19
CA ARG A 76 15.85 5.98 6.32
C ARG A 76 14.72 5.39 5.46
N GLY A 77 13.73 6.23 5.15
CA GLY A 77 12.57 5.91 4.33
C GLY A 77 12.88 5.97 2.83
N ALA A 78 11.83 5.86 2.02
CA ALA A 78 11.98 5.93 0.57
C ALA A 78 12.44 7.32 0.12
N VAL A 79 13.33 7.39 -0.88
CA VAL A 79 13.83 8.66 -1.45
C VAL A 79 12.87 9.27 -2.47
N TRP A 80 12.01 8.48 -3.10
CA TRP A 80 11.13 8.96 -4.16
C TRP A 80 10.17 10.10 -3.73
N PRO A 81 9.63 10.19 -2.49
CA PRO A 81 8.77 11.30 -2.08
C PRO A 81 9.49 12.66 -2.10
N LEU A 82 10.82 12.65 -1.95
CA LEU A 82 11.66 13.84 -2.07
C LEU A 82 11.63 14.33 -3.52
N TRP A 83 11.86 13.43 -4.48
CA TRP A 83 11.80 13.78 -5.90
C TRP A 83 10.40 14.19 -6.36
N ALA A 84 9.36 13.48 -5.91
CA ALA A 84 7.98 13.85 -6.21
C ALA A 84 7.62 15.23 -5.67
N SER A 85 8.05 15.57 -4.45
CA SER A 85 7.84 16.89 -3.88
C SER A 85 8.65 17.97 -4.61
N LEU A 86 9.88 17.67 -5.02
CA LEU A 86 10.66 18.60 -5.84
C LEU A 86 9.98 18.89 -7.17
N VAL A 87 9.46 17.87 -7.84
CA VAL A 87 8.70 18.01 -9.08
C VAL A 87 7.47 18.89 -8.85
N LEU A 88 6.71 18.67 -7.78
CA LEU A 88 5.57 19.54 -7.42
C LEU A 88 5.99 21.01 -7.21
N VAL A 89 7.09 21.28 -6.49
CA VAL A 89 7.63 22.64 -6.31
C VAL A 89 7.93 23.28 -7.67
N MET A 90 8.54 22.55 -8.60
CA MET A 90 8.85 23.05 -9.94
C MET A 90 7.58 23.29 -10.77
N LEU A 91 6.61 22.38 -10.74
CA LEU A 91 5.34 22.57 -11.45
C LEU A 91 4.59 23.79 -10.92
N GLU A 92 4.55 24.00 -9.61
CA GLU A 92 3.90 25.19 -9.03
C GLU A 92 4.63 26.46 -9.43
N GLY A 93 5.97 26.45 -9.44
CA GLY A 93 6.75 27.58 -9.94
C GLY A 93 6.39 27.96 -11.38
N ILE A 94 6.26 26.96 -12.28
CA ILE A 94 5.84 27.17 -13.67
C ILE A 94 4.36 27.61 -13.72
N GLN A 95 3.50 27.06 -12.87
CA GLN A 95 2.09 27.45 -12.84
C GLN A 95 1.90 28.89 -12.33
N HIS A 96 2.75 29.34 -11.40
CA HIS A 96 2.78 30.72 -10.96
C HIS A 96 3.13 31.67 -12.11
N THR A 97 4.19 31.37 -12.88
CA THR A 97 4.60 32.25 -13.99
C THR A 97 3.52 32.31 -15.08
N THR A 98 2.91 31.18 -15.44
CA THR A 98 1.79 31.15 -16.39
C THR A 98 0.55 31.88 -15.87
N GLY A 99 0.27 31.82 -14.57
CA GLY A 99 -0.80 32.59 -13.93
C GLY A 99 -0.56 34.10 -14.01
N PHE A 100 0.66 34.55 -13.71
CA PHE A 100 1.04 35.97 -13.82
C PHE A 100 1.01 36.48 -15.26
N SER A 101 1.43 35.67 -16.23
CA SER A 101 1.37 36.02 -17.66
C SER A 101 -0.01 35.88 -18.27
N ARG A 102 -1.00 35.36 -17.52
CA ARG A 102 -2.36 35.05 -17.98
C ARG A 102 -2.42 34.02 -19.12
N ASP A 103 -1.43 33.14 -19.21
CA ASP A 103 -1.46 32.00 -20.13
C ASP A 103 -2.33 30.88 -19.56
N LEU A 104 -3.66 31.05 -19.68
CA LEU A 104 -4.63 30.12 -19.12
C LEU A 104 -4.59 28.74 -19.82
N GLY A 105 -4.14 28.70 -21.07
CA GLY A 105 -4.02 27.49 -21.87
C GLY A 105 -3.05 26.49 -21.24
N LEU A 106 -1.93 26.98 -20.68
CA LEU A 106 -0.98 26.14 -19.96
C LEU A 106 -1.26 26.09 -18.44
N HIS A 107 -1.82 27.16 -17.87
CA HIS A 107 -2.10 27.25 -16.43
C HIS A 107 -3.11 26.19 -15.97
N PHE A 108 -4.21 25.98 -16.70
CA PHE A 108 -5.24 25.00 -16.30
C PHE A 108 -4.74 23.55 -16.36
N PRO A 109 -4.07 23.08 -17.43
CA PRO A 109 -3.48 21.74 -17.45
C PRO A 109 -2.44 21.53 -16.34
N LEU A 110 -1.60 22.53 -16.04
CA LEU A 110 -0.66 22.44 -14.93
C LEU A 110 -1.39 22.28 -13.59
N GLY A 111 -2.46 23.05 -13.36
CA GLY A 111 -3.28 22.92 -12.16
C GLY A 111 -3.85 21.51 -11.97
N MET A 112 -4.34 20.90 -13.05
CA MET A 112 -4.85 19.54 -13.00
C MET A 112 -3.74 18.51 -12.76
N LEU A 113 -2.56 18.72 -13.35
CA LEU A 113 -1.40 17.86 -13.15
C LEU A 113 -0.90 17.90 -11.70
N ILE A 114 -0.82 19.10 -11.11
CA ILE A 114 -0.46 19.31 -9.70
C ILE A 114 -1.48 18.63 -8.80
N PHE A 115 -2.77 18.84 -9.04
CA PHE A 115 -3.84 18.16 -8.30
C PHE A 115 -3.69 16.63 -8.33
N GLY A 116 -3.42 16.05 -9.51
CA GLY A 116 -3.19 14.62 -9.67
C GLY A 116 -1.97 14.11 -8.88
N PHE A 117 -0.84 14.83 -8.94
CA PHE A 117 0.36 14.48 -8.20
C PHE A 117 0.15 14.60 -6.68
N SER A 118 -0.46 15.67 -6.19
CA SER A 118 -0.78 15.87 -4.78
C SER A 118 -1.73 14.79 -4.26
N SER A 119 -2.72 14.41 -5.06
CA SER A 119 -3.64 13.32 -4.73
C SER A 119 -2.93 11.97 -4.63
N ALA A 120 -2.05 11.65 -5.59
CA ALA A 120 -1.26 10.43 -5.57
C ALA A 120 -0.31 10.37 -4.35
N MET A 121 0.29 11.50 -4.00
CA MET A 121 1.13 11.64 -2.80
C MET A 121 0.33 11.41 -1.52
N ALA A 122 -0.86 11.99 -1.40
CA ALA A 122 -1.74 11.79 -0.25
C ALA A 122 -2.16 10.32 -0.12
N VAL A 123 -2.68 9.72 -1.20
CA VAL A 123 -3.06 8.29 -1.22
C VAL A 123 -1.89 7.40 -0.82
N TRP A 124 -0.67 7.70 -1.31
CA TRP A 124 0.50 6.94 -0.91
C TRP A 124 0.83 7.09 0.59
N ALA A 125 0.85 8.32 1.11
CA ALA A 125 1.23 8.61 2.49
C ALA A 125 0.29 7.94 3.51
N TRP A 126 -0.99 7.83 3.15
CA TRP A 126 -2.02 7.18 3.96
C TRP A 126 -2.21 5.69 3.65
N GLY A 127 -1.73 5.17 2.52
CA GLY A 127 -1.92 3.75 2.16
C GLY A 127 -0.70 2.85 2.33
N ARG A 128 0.51 3.37 2.17
CA ARG A 128 1.75 2.56 2.05
C ARG A 128 2.66 2.65 3.27
N ILE A 129 2.36 3.53 4.21
CA ILE A 129 3.07 3.63 5.50
C ILE A 129 2.48 2.63 6.52
N GLU A 130 1.14 2.46 6.62
CA GLU A 130 0.54 1.41 7.47
C GLU A 130 1.05 0.00 7.11
N ARG A 131 1.15 -0.36 5.83
CA ARG A 131 1.52 -1.73 5.42
C ARG A 131 2.93 -2.19 5.82
N ARG A 132 3.79 -1.28 6.27
CA ARG A 132 5.09 -1.64 6.86
C ARG A 132 5.01 -1.89 8.36
N ALA A 133 3.99 -1.39 9.03
CA ALA A 133 3.69 -1.72 10.42
C ALA A 133 3.04 -3.11 10.55
N ASP A 134 2.23 -3.52 9.55
CA ASP A 134 1.48 -4.80 9.57
C ASP A 134 2.18 -6.00 8.88
N GLY A 135 3.51 -5.99 8.76
CA GLY A 135 4.26 -7.10 8.17
C GLY A 135 4.18 -8.39 9.03
N PRO A 136 3.94 -9.58 8.44
CA PRO A 136 3.43 -10.75 9.15
C PRO A 136 4.49 -11.40 10.06
N ALA A 137 4.42 -11.08 11.36
CA ALA A 137 5.08 -11.84 12.42
C ALA A 137 4.18 -12.94 13.01
N GLY A 138 3.06 -13.29 12.38
CA GLY A 138 2.09 -14.27 12.92
C GLY A 138 1.80 -15.50 12.05
N GLY A 139 2.35 -15.57 10.84
CA GLY A 139 2.00 -16.63 9.87
C GLY A 139 2.71 -17.97 10.07
N VAL A 140 3.88 -17.96 10.72
CA VAL A 140 4.70 -19.17 10.95
C VAL A 140 4.45 -19.81 12.33
N ASP A 141 3.91 -19.06 13.29
CA ASP A 141 3.54 -19.59 14.60
C ASP A 141 2.17 -20.26 14.58
N ALA A 142 1.24 -19.80 13.72
CA ALA A 142 -0.07 -20.42 13.55
C ALA A 142 -0.01 -21.81 12.88
N VAL A 143 0.96 -22.03 11.98
CA VAL A 143 1.21 -23.36 11.38
C VAL A 143 1.99 -24.27 12.33
N ARG A 144 2.90 -23.72 13.15
CA ARG A 144 3.66 -24.51 14.14
C ARG A 144 2.84 -24.89 15.37
N ALA A 145 1.80 -24.12 15.72
CA ALA A 145 0.86 -24.46 16.78
C ALA A 145 -0.11 -25.59 16.40
N VAL A 146 -0.26 -25.88 15.10
CA VAL A 146 -1.02 -27.05 14.60
C VAL A 146 -0.19 -28.34 14.67
N ASP A 147 1.15 -28.25 14.63
CA ASP A 147 2.06 -29.41 14.57
C ASP A 147 3.01 -29.55 15.79
N GLY A 148 2.63 -29.06 16.98
CA GLY A 148 3.39 -29.23 18.22
C GLY A 148 3.01 -30.49 19.02
N PRO A 149 3.96 -31.30 19.52
CA PRO A 149 3.71 -32.66 19.99
C PRO A 149 3.17 -32.68 21.43
N ALA A 150 1.98 -33.26 21.66
CA ALA A 150 1.52 -33.57 23.01
C ALA A 150 0.48 -34.70 23.00
N GLY A 151 0.94 -35.92 22.78
CA GLY A 151 0.27 -37.15 23.20
C GLY A 151 1.25 -37.98 24.01
N ALA A 152 1.46 -37.61 25.27
CA ALA A 152 2.19 -38.46 26.22
C ALA A 152 1.31 -39.68 26.56
N ASN A 153 1.81 -40.89 26.34
CA ASN A 153 1.17 -42.11 26.82
C ASN A 153 2.10 -42.78 27.87
N PRO A 154 1.62 -43.08 29.08
CA PRO A 154 2.44 -43.66 30.14
C PRO A 154 2.32 -45.18 30.15
N SER A 155 3.16 -45.87 29.41
CA SER A 155 3.53 -47.27 29.69
C SER A 155 4.57 -47.72 28.69
N GLU A 156 5.81 -47.90 29.11
CA GLU A 156 6.67 -49.03 28.70
C GLU A 156 8.08 -48.87 29.32
N SER A 157 8.43 -49.80 30.19
CA SER A 157 9.80 -50.05 30.64
C SER A 157 10.38 -51.20 29.81
N PRO A 158 11.72 -51.26 29.60
CA PRO A 158 12.32 -52.16 28.62
C PRO A 158 12.70 -53.55 29.16
N VAL A 159 12.36 -54.58 28.36
CA VAL A 159 13.04 -55.88 28.11
C VAL A 159 13.20 -56.92 29.24
N SER A 160 12.67 -58.14 29.00
CA SER A 160 13.30 -59.46 29.29
C SER A 160 12.61 -60.60 28.47
N PRO A 161 13.27 -61.72 28.11
CA PRO A 161 12.87 -62.59 26.98
C PRO A 161 12.24 -63.97 27.32
N ALA A 162 11.36 -64.44 26.39
CA ALA A 162 10.97 -65.82 25.98
C ALA A 162 10.39 -66.81 27.03
N PRO A 163 9.78 -67.99 26.65
CA PRO A 163 9.33 -68.50 25.35
C PRO A 163 7.89 -69.11 25.32
N ALA A 164 7.51 -69.63 24.15
CA ALA A 164 6.67 -70.81 23.88
C ALA A 164 5.18 -70.66 23.49
N GLU A 165 4.88 -71.26 22.33
CA GLU A 165 3.74 -72.10 21.98
C GLU A 165 2.30 -71.54 21.93
N GLU A 166 1.69 -71.70 20.74
CA GLU A 166 0.48 -72.54 20.54
C GLU A 166 -0.67 -71.91 19.71
N ASN A 167 -1.05 -72.68 18.67
CA ASN A 167 -2.34 -72.80 17.96
C ASN A 167 -3.07 -71.55 17.46
N ARG A 168 -3.13 -71.36 16.13
CA ARG A 168 -4.08 -71.98 15.17
C ARG A 168 -5.45 -71.28 15.08
N ALA A 169 -5.72 -70.90 13.83
CA ALA A 169 -6.99 -71.03 13.11
C ALA A 169 -8.10 -70.01 13.41
N ARG A 170 -8.44 -69.23 12.38
CA ARG A 170 -9.68 -69.37 11.57
C ARG A 170 -9.78 -68.20 10.58
N THR A 171 -9.63 -68.47 9.27
CA THR A 171 -10.72 -68.50 8.25
C THR A 171 -11.47 -67.16 8.16
N ALA A 172 -11.27 -66.35 7.13
CA ALA A 172 -11.77 -66.48 5.74
C ALA A 172 -12.91 -65.49 5.48
N SER A 173 -12.97 -65.00 4.23
CA SER A 173 -14.03 -64.19 3.59
C SER A 173 -13.89 -62.67 3.84
N ALA A 174 -13.98 -61.78 2.86
CA ALA A 174 -14.34 -61.92 1.45
C ALA A 174 -13.70 -60.78 0.63
N GLU A 175 -13.37 -61.12 -0.62
CA GLU A 175 -13.19 -60.19 -1.72
C GLU A 175 -14.47 -59.39 -1.97
N GLU A 176 -14.34 -58.13 -2.42
CA GLU A 176 -15.07 -57.65 -3.59
C GLU A 176 -14.35 -56.43 -4.20
N GLY A 177 -14.17 -56.48 -5.52
CA GLY A 177 -13.33 -55.62 -6.33
C GLY A 177 -14.04 -54.38 -6.94
N PRO A 178 -13.38 -53.71 -7.89
CA PRO A 178 -13.55 -52.29 -8.21
C PRO A 178 -14.35 -52.03 -9.49
N VAL A 179 -14.83 -50.80 -9.69
CA VAL A 179 -15.27 -50.33 -11.02
C VAL A 179 -14.84 -48.89 -11.30
N ASP A 180 -14.31 -48.77 -12.52
CA ASP A 180 -13.60 -47.71 -13.24
C ASP A 180 -14.45 -46.54 -13.77
N ALA A 181 -13.69 -45.52 -14.25
CA ALA A 181 -13.93 -44.68 -15.43
C ALA A 181 -15.06 -43.63 -15.37
N ALA A 182 -15.05 -42.51 -16.10
CA ALA A 182 -14.12 -41.73 -16.93
C ALA A 182 -15.00 -40.56 -17.46
N GLY A 183 -14.41 -39.51 -18.05
CA GLY A 183 -15.15 -38.75 -19.09
C GLY A 183 -15.11 -37.23 -19.00
N THR A 184 -14.14 -36.67 -19.70
CA THR A 184 -14.00 -35.31 -20.22
C THR A 184 -15.17 -34.82 -21.09
N GLY A 185 -15.38 -33.50 -21.14
CA GLY A 185 -16.21 -32.85 -22.19
C GLY A 185 -16.07 -31.32 -22.23
N VAL A 186 -15.36 -30.82 -23.24
CA VAL A 186 -15.20 -29.40 -23.62
C VAL A 186 -16.22 -29.03 -24.70
N SER A 187 -16.73 -27.79 -24.73
CA SER A 187 -17.33 -27.18 -25.94
C SER A 187 -17.36 -25.62 -25.87
N PRO A 188 -16.94 -24.90 -26.93
CA PRO A 188 -17.24 -23.47 -27.12
C PRO A 188 -18.10 -23.21 -28.39
N ALA A 189 -18.91 -22.15 -28.37
CA ALA A 189 -19.58 -21.57 -29.55
C ALA A 189 -19.49 -20.02 -29.47
N ARG A 190 -18.89 -19.31 -30.45
CA ARG A 190 -19.49 -18.76 -31.71
C ARG A 190 -20.79 -17.99 -31.44
N GLY A 191 -21.04 -16.76 -31.87
CA GLY A 191 -20.43 -15.80 -32.80
C GLY A 191 -21.53 -14.75 -33.13
N GLY A 192 -21.20 -13.60 -33.74
CA GLY A 192 -22.24 -12.72 -34.29
C GLY A 192 -21.85 -11.26 -34.49
N SER A 193 -21.49 -10.92 -35.73
CA SER A 193 -21.37 -9.58 -36.31
C SER A 193 -22.73 -9.05 -36.81
N ARG A 194 -22.93 -7.73 -36.75
CA ARG A 194 -23.75 -6.82 -37.61
C ARG A 194 -23.88 -5.51 -36.80
N SER A 195 -23.85 -4.30 -37.33
CA SER A 195 -23.79 -3.72 -38.67
C SER A 195 -23.56 -2.22 -38.47
#